data_AF-A0A2S6H671-F1
#
_entry.id   AF-A0A2S6H671-F1
#
_cell.length_a   1.000
_cell.length_b   1.000
_cell.length_c   1.000
_cell.angle_alpha   90.00
_cell.angle_beta   90.00
_cell.angle_gamma   90.00
#
_symmetry.space_group_name_H-M   'P 1'
#
loop_
_entity.id
_entity.type
_entity.pdbx_description
1 polymer ?
#
loop_
_entity_poly.entity_id
_entity_poly.type
_entity_poly.pdbx_seq_one_letter_code
_entity_poly.pdbx_strand_id
1 'polypeptide(L)' 'MIGVGVHPNDILVVDRSIEPVPGKIVICGLNGELTVKRLDRYNGQWQLKAGVYSGLI' A
#
# COMPACT_ATOMS: atom_id res chain seq x y z
N MET A 1 0.11 -7.23 4.68
CA MET A 1 -1.03 -6.63 3.97
C MET A 1 -1.99 -7.76 3.57
N ILE A 2 -2.27 -8.64 4.53
CA ILE A 2 -2.95 -9.94 4.30
C ILE A 2 -4.33 -9.71 3.68
N GLY A 3 -5.02 -8.66 4.11
CA GLY A 3 -6.36 -8.30 3.66
C GLY A 3 -6.48 -7.96 2.16
N VAL A 4 -5.38 -7.92 1.43
CA VAL A 4 -5.35 -7.68 -0.02
C VAL A 4 -4.44 -8.67 -0.75
N GLY A 5 -4.18 -9.83 -0.13
CA GLY A 5 -3.40 -10.91 -0.73
C GLY A 5 -1.88 -10.74 -0.73
N VAL A 6 -1.34 -9.87 0.13
CA VAL A 6 0.13 -9.73 0.33
C VAL A 6 0.53 -10.31 1.68
N HIS A 7 1.20 -11.45 1.63
CA HIS A 7 1.57 -12.34 2.73
C HIS A 7 3.06 -12.23 3.09
N PRO A 8 3.47 -12.71 4.28
CA PRO A 8 4.88 -12.83 4.62
C PRO A 8 5.59 -13.75 3.63
N ASN A 9 6.80 -13.38 3.24
CA ASN A 9 7.65 -14.07 2.26
C ASN A 9 7.21 -13.96 0.80
N ASP A 10 6.18 -13.16 0.48
CA ASP A 10 5.88 -12.83 -0.90
C ASP A 10 7.00 -11.97 -1.53
N ILE A 11 7.29 -12.24 -2.81
CA ILE A 11 8.18 -11.40 -3.62
C ILE A 11 7.34 -10.35 -4.32
N LEU A 12 7.61 -9.08 -4.04
CA LEU A 12 6.95 -7.95 -4.68
C LEU A 12 7.82 -7.42 -5.81
N VAL A 13 7.25 -7.30 -7.01
CA VAL A 13 7.87 -6.65 -8.16
C VAL A 13 7.32 -5.24 -8.25
N VAL A 14 8.21 -4.25 -8.30
CA VAL A 14 7.85 -2.83 -8.34
C VAL A 14 8.40 -2.22 -9.62
N ASP A 15 7.51 -1.59 -10.39
CA ASP A 15 7.92 -0.69 -11.46
C ASP A 15 8.17 0.71 -10.85
N ARG A 16 9.43 1.16 -10.89
CA ARG A 16 9.85 2.46 -10.35
C ARG A 16 9.61 3.62 -11.30
N SER A 17 9.20 3.36 -12.55
CA SER A 17 8.92 4.41 -13.54
C SER A 17 7.51 4.99 -13.42
N ILE A 18 6.63 4.34 -12.66
CA ILE A 18 5.23 4.72 -12.52
C ILE A 18 5.06 5.63 -11.30
N GLU A 19 4.50 6.81 -11.52
CA GLU A 19 4.12 7.73 -10.45
C GLU A 19 3.04 7.13 -9.54
N PRO A 20 3.20 7.16 -8.20
CA PRO A 20 2.19 6.66 -7.27
C PRO A 20 0.88 7.43 -7.35
N VAL A 21 -0.24 6.72 -7.47
CA VAL A 21 -1.59 7.32 -7.50
C VAL A 21 -2.51 6.74 -6.42
N PRO A 22 -3.51 7.50 -5.93
CA PRO A 22 -4.46 7.02 -4.93
C PRO A 22 -5.14 5.71 -5.35
N GLY A 23 -5.40 4.86 -4.37
CA GLY A 23 -6.06 3.56 -4.54
C GLY A 23 -5.10 2.40 -4.87
N LYS A 24 -3.84 2.66 -5.24
CA LYS A 24 -2.84 1.63 -5.56
C LYS A 24 -2.06 1.16 -4.34
N ILE A 25 -1.49 -0.03 -4.45
CA ILE A 25 -0.50 -0.55 -3.50
C ILE A 25 0.86 0.04 -3.86
N VAL A 26 1.56 0.56 -2.85
CA VAL A 26 2.87 1.21 -2.99
C VAL A 26 3.85 0.64 -1.97
N ILE A 27 5.14 0.71 -2.32
CA ILE A 27 6.24 0.59 -1.37
C ILE A 27 6.64 1.99 -0.93
N CYS A 28 6.69 2.22 0.38
CA CYS A 28 7.10 3.50 0.96
C CYS A 28 8.12 3.30 2.06
N GLY A 29 9.08 4.23 2.15
CA GLY A 29 9.99 4.32 3.29
C GLY A 29 9.32 5.08 4.43
N LEU A 30 9.14 4.43 5.57
CA LEU A 30 8.59 5.02 6.78
C LEU A 30 9.59 4.80 7.92
N ASN A 31 10.11 5.89 8.49
CA ASN A 31 11.12 5.84 9.57
C ASN A 31 12.36 5.00 9.23
N GLY A 32 12.81 5.03 7.97
CA GLY A 32 13.96 4.25 7.51
C GLY A 32 13.66 2.80 7.13
N GLU A 33 12.42 2.33 7.32
CA GLU A 33 12.00 0.98 6.96
C GLU A 33 11.08 0.97 5.74
N LEU A 34 11.23 -0.04 4.87
CA LEU A 34 10.32 -0.24 3.75
C LEU A 34 9.02 -0.90 4.23
N THR A 35 7.90 -0.34 3.81
CA THR A 35 6.58 -0.91 4.12
C THR A 35 5.66 -0.91 2.90
N VAL A 36 4.75 -1.88 2.88
CA VAL A 36 3.72 -2.02 1.85
C VAL A 36 2.43 -1.39 2.38
N LYS A 37 1.87 -0.45 1.63
CA LYS A 37 0.64 0.28 2.02
C LYS A 37 -0.24 0.52 0.80
N ARG A 38 -1.53 0.77 1.04
CA ARG A 38 -2.41 1.37 0.04
C ARG A 38 -2.26 2.88 0.13
N LEU A 39 -1.83 3.51 -0.96
CA LEU A 39 -1.78 4.96 -1.06
C LEU A 39 -3.21 5.48 -1.22
N ASP A 40 -3.58 6.48 -0.44
CA ASP A 40 -4.88 7.11 -0.53
C ASP A 40 -4.75 8.64 -0.40
N ARG A 41 -5.78 9.36 -0.82
CA ARG A 41 -5.83 10.81 -0.71
C ARG A 41 -7.20 11.24 -0.20
N TYR A 42 -7.23 11.83 0.98
CA TYR A 42 -8.45 12.28 1.64
C TYR A 42 -8.30 13.72 2.09
N ASN A 43 -9.28 14.57 1.76
CA ASN A 43 -9.24 16.02 2.02
C ASN A 43 -7.92 16.68 1.56
N GLY A 44 -7.43 16.27 0.37
CA GLY A 44 -6.19 16.78 -0.21
C GLY A 44 -4.90 16.21 0.40
N GLN A 45 -4.98 15.51 1.53
CA GLN A 45 -3.82 14.94 2.23
C GLN A 45 -3.58 13.49 1.84
N TRP A 46 -2.30 13.14 1.71
CA TRP A 46 -1.87 11.76 1.47
C TRP A 46 -2.01 10.92 2.74
N GLN A 47 -2.49 9.69 2.55
CA GLN A 47 -2.65 8.72 3.62
C GLN A 47 -2.06 7.37 3.18
N LEU A 48 -1.48 6.64 4.13
CA LEU A 48 -1.01 5.28 3.94
C LEU A 48 -1.91 4.35 4.74
N LYS A 49 -2.75 3.57 4.04
CA LYS A 49 -3.71 2.66 4.66
C LYS A 49 -3.19 1.23 4.67
N ALA A 50 -3.46 0.50 5.75
CA ALA A 50 -3.35 -0.95 5.75
C ALA A 50 -4.51 -1.55 4.95
N GLY A 51 -4.24 -2.63 4.23
CA GLY A 51 -5.26 -3.41 3.54
C GLY A 51 -6.05 -4.22 4.56
N VAL A 52 -7.29 -3.81 4.82
CA VAL A 52 -8.31 -4.60 5.52
C VAL A 52 -9.32 -5.03 4.45
N TYR A 53 -9.73 -6.30 4.43
CA TYR A 53 -10.87 -6.71 3.61
C TYR A 53 -12.09 -5.92 4.10
N SER A 54 -12.54 -4.92 3.34
CA SER A 54 -13.86 -4.30 3.52
C SER A 54 -14.91 -5.13 2.79
N GLY A 55 -14.92 -6.43 3.03
CA GLY A 55 -16.00 -7.32 2.64
C GLY A 55 -16.77 -7.64 3.91
N LEU A 56 -18.05 -7.27 3.94
CA LEU A 56 -19.01 -7.74 4.93
C LEU A 56 -18.77 -9.23 5.25
N ILE A 57 -18.63 -9.53 6.53
CA ILE A 57 -19.28 -10.69 7.14
C ILE A 57 -20.54 -10.18 7.82
#